data_AF-A0A6A1R280-F1
#
_entry.id   AF-A0A6A1R280-F1
#
_cell.length_a   1.000
_cell.length_b   1.000
_cell.length_c   1.000
_cell.angle_alpha   90.00
_cell.angle_beta   90.00
_cell.angle_gamma   90.00
#
_symmetry.space_group_name_H-M   'P 1'
#
loop_
_entity.id
_entity.type
_entity.pdbx_description
1 polymer ?
#
loop_
_entity_poly.entity_id
_entity_poly.type
_entity_poly.pdbx_seq_one_letter_code
_entity_poly.pdbx_strand_id
1 'polypeptide(L)'
;MTSCLTAAPATTAALPLQFHARISGKVQHRVGDGMLHDIPQGQKVHVDTALASMVVSWHSDGQPVTVTLAREEFLFYVDEGRIEVLG
;
A
#
# COMPACT_ATOMS: atom_id res chain seq x y z
N MET A 1 10.72 33.31 20.78
CA MET A 1 9.72 32.25 21.02
C MET A 1 8.97 32.06 19.71
N THR A 2 9.31 31.05 18.92
CA THR A 2 8.57 30.75 17.69
C THR A 2 8.36 29.25 17.64
N SER A 3 7.10 28.88 17.71
CA SER A 3 6.58 27.55 18.01
C SER A 3 7.00 26.48 17.01
N CYS A 4 7.38 25.32 17.55
CA CYS A 4 7.41 24.05 16.84
C CYS A 4 5.96 23.59 16.60
N LEU A 5 5.52 23.57 15.35
CA LEU A 5 4.29 22.88 14.98
C LEU A 5 4.59 21.37 14.96
N THR A 6 4.23 20.71 16.05
CA THR A 6 4.15 19.26 16.18
C THR A 6 3.22 18.72 15.11
N ALA A 7 3.74 17.91 14.17
CA ALA A 7 2.91 17.15 13.26
C ALA A 7 2.04 16.18 14.08
N ALA A 8 0.72 16.29 13.92
CA ALA A 8 -0.25 15.40 14.53
C ALA A 8 -0.04 13.95 14.05
N PRO A 9 -0.37 12.92 14.85
CA PRO A 9 -0.32 11.55 14.37
C PRO A 9 -1.34 11.40 13.24
N ALA A 10 -0.96 10.71 12.16
CA ALA A 10 -1.83 10.41 11.03
C ALA A 10 -3.02 9.55 11.49
N THR A 11 -4.05 10.21 12.00
CA THR A 11 -5.34 9.60 12.32
C THR A 11 -5.96 9.19 11.00
N THR A 12 -5.99 7.90 10.69
CA THR A 12 -6.85 7.18 9.73
C THR A 12 -7.57 8.09 8.72
N ALA A 13 -6.81 8.91 7.99
CA ALA A 13 -7.37 9.84 7.04
C ALA A 13 -7.82 8.98 5.86
N ALA A 14 -9.01 9.25 5.31
CA ALA A 14 -9.48 8.53 4.15
C ALA A 14 -8.42 8.60 3.05
N LEU A 15 -7.83 7.45 2.70
CA LEU A 15 -6.89 7.36 1.60
C LEU A 15 -7.56 7.90 0.33
N PRO A 16 -6.83 8.60 -0.55
CA PRO A 16 -7.38 9.07 -1.81
C PRO A 16 -7.86 7.90 -2.67
N LEU A 17 -8.74 8.18 -3.64
CA LEU A 17 -9.29 7.15 -4.52
C LEU A 17 -8.19 6.46 -5.35
N GLN A 18 -7.16 7.20 -5.74
CA GLN A 18 -6.00 6.70 -6.47
C GLN A 18 -4.73 7.37 -5.95
N PHE A 19 -3.67 6.60 -5.75
CA PHE A 19 -2.38 7.12 -5.31
C PHE A 19 -1.25 6.15 -5.64
N HIS A 20 -0.01 6.57 -5.42
CA HIS A 20 1.15 5.70 -5.56
C HIS A 20 1.67 5.30 -4.18
N ALA A 21 2.27 4.12 -4.09
CA ALA A 21 2.98 3.69 -2.89
C ALA A 21 4.31 3.01 -3.26
N ARG A 22 5.18 2.85 -2.28
CA ARG A 22 6.41 2.07 -2.38
C ARG A 22 6.36 0.90 -1.42
N ILE A 23 6.71 -0.29 -1.91
CA ILE A 23 6.90 -1.47 -1.07
C ILE A 23 8.26 -1.33 -0.38
N SER A 24 8.27 -1.05 0.92
CA SER A 24 9.50 -0.85 1.70
C SER A 24 9.88 -2.07 2.53
N GLY A 25 8.95 -3.01 2.74
CA GLY A 25 9.18 -4.25 3.47
C GLY A 25 8.40 -5.43 2.90
N LYS A 26 8.28 -6.50 3.71
CA LYS A 26 7.60 -7.73 3.30
C LYS A 26 6.07 -7.54 3.25
N VAL A 27 5.54 -7.53 2.03
CA VAL A 27 4.11 -7.46 1.73
C VAL A 27 3.73 -8.73 0.98
N GLN A 28 2.77 -9.47 1.51
CA GLN A 28 2.30 -10.70 0.91
C GLN A 28 0.88 -10.50 0.37
N HIS A 29 0.56 -11.20 -0.70
CA HIS A 29 -0.79 -11.25 -1.24
C HIS A 29 -1.16 -12.71 -1.54
N ARG A 30 -2.45 -13.02 -1.50
CA ARG A 30 -2.96 -14.33 -1.92
C ARG A 30 -3.61 -14.21 -3.29
N VAL A 31 -3.37 -15.21 -4.15
CA VAL A 31 -4.07 -15.34 -5.44
C VAL A 31 -5.08 -16.49 -5.33
N GLY A 32 -6.37 -16.15 -5.29
CA GLY A 32 -7.43 -17.15 -5.04
C GLY A 32 -7.23 -17.87 -3.70
N ASP A 33 -7.35 -19.20 -3.71
CA ASP A 33 -7.05 -20.06 -2.55
C ASP A 33 -5.59 -20.56 -2.53
N GLY A 34 -4.73 -19.97 -3.36
CA GLY A 34 -3.34 -20.36 -3.53
C GLY A 34 -2.43 -19.97 -2.37
N MET A 35 -1.13 -20.18 -2.59
CA MET A 35 -0.10 -19.76 -1.63
C MET A 35 0.01 -18.24 -1.52
N LEU A 36 0.65 -17.77 -0.45
CA LEU A 36 1.03 -16.37 -0.33
C LEU A 36 2.22 -16.09 -1.25
N HIS A 37 2.14 -14.98 -1.96
CA HIS A 37 3.17 -14.45 -2.85
C HIS A 37 3.65 -13.10 -2.34
N ASP A 38 4.94 -12.82 -2.47
CA ASP A 38 5.52 -11.54 -2.06
C ASP A 38 5.41 -10.50 -3.19
N ILE A 39 5.07 -9.27 -2.83
CA ILE A 39 5.25 -8.11 -3.73
C ILE A 39 6.72 -7.68 -3.65
N PRO A 40 7.42 -7.45 -4.78
CA PRO A 40 8.84 -7.10 -4.75
C PRO A 40 9.14 -5.85 -3.91
N GLN A 41 10.13 -5.93 -3.02
CA GLN A 41 10.59 -4.78 -2.25
C GLN A 41 11.24 -3.74 -3.16
N GLY A 42 11.04 -2.46 -2.84
CA GLY A 42 11.46 -1.31 -3.65
C GLY A 42 10.50 -0.98 -4.78
N GLN A 43 9.52 -1.85 -5.07
CA GLN A 43 8.56 -1.66 -6.14
C GLN A 43 7.69 -0.43 -5.88
N LYS A 44 7.62 0.45 -6.88
CA LYS A 44 6.58 1.47 -6.93
C LYS A 44 5.31 0.86 -7.50
N VAL A 45 4.21 1.04 -6.78
CA VAL A 45 2.89 0.52 -7.13
C VAL A 45 1.90 1.67 -7.28
N HIS A 46 0.90 1.48 -8.14
CA HIS A 46 -0.32 2.28 -8.18
C HIS A 46 -1.39 1.58 -7.34
N VAL A 47 -2.14 2.36 -6.56
CA VAL A 47 -3.17 1.85 -5.65
C VAL A 47 -4.49 2.53 -5.96
N ASP A 48 -5.51 1.73 -6.24
CA ASP A 48 -6.90 2.19 -6.33
C ASP A 48 -7.67 1.72 -5.09
N THR A 49 -8.29 2.68 -4.39
CA THR A 49 -9.13 2.43 -3.22
C THR A 49 -10.50 1.93 -3.66
N ALA A 50 -10.89 0.73 -3.26
CA ALA A 50 -12.25 0.20 -3.35
C ALA A 50 -12.92 0.17 -1.97
N LEU A 51 -14.21 -0.22 -1.92
CA LEU A 51 -15.04 -0.17 -0.71
C LEU A 51 -14.38 -0.84 0.52
N ALA A 52 -13.90 -2.07 0.37
CA ALA A 52 -13.30 -2.87 1.45
C ALA A 52 -11.92 -3.46 1.07
N SER A 53 -11.34 -3.00 -0.03
CA SER A 53 -10.09 -3.56 -0.57
C SER A 53 -9.29 -2.51 -1.30
N MET A 54 -7.99 -2.74 -1.42
CA MET A 54 -7.07 -1.93 -2.21
C MET A 54 -6.64 -2.75 -3.43
N VAL A 55 -6.74 -2.16 -4.63
CA VAL A 55 -6.20 -2.77 -5.85
C VAL A 55 -4.81 -2.22 -6.08
N VAL A 56 -3.81 -3.07 -5.98
CA VAL A 56 -2.39 -2.70 -6.11
C VAL A 56 -1.86 -3.22 -7.43
N SER A 57 -1.26 -2.34 -8.22
CA SER A 57 -0.74 -2.68 -9.54
C SER A 57 0.66 -2.14 -9.80
N TRP A 58 1.43 -2.89 -10.57
CA TRP A 58 2.76 -2.49 -11.06
C TRP A 58 3.08 -3.23 -12.36
N HIS A 59 4.23 -2.93 -12.96
CA HIS A 59 4.72 -3.68 -14.11
C HIS A 59 5.86 -4.60 -13.69
N SER A 60 5.80 -5.88 -14.09
CA SER A 60 6.87 -6.87 -13.96
C SER A 60 7.09 -7.53 -15.32
N ASP A 61 8.35 -7.66 -15.75
CA ASP A 61 8.71 -8.33 -17.01
C ASP A 61 7.93 -7.82 -18.24
N GLY A 62 7.65 -6.51 -18.25
CA GLY A 62 6.88 -5.85 -19.32
C GLY A 62 5.37 -6.11 -19.29
N GLN A 63 4.87 -6.86 -18.30
CA GLN A 63 3.46 -7.15 -18.12
C GLN A 63 2.90 -6.43 -16.89
N PRO A 64 1.66 -5.92 -16.95
CA PRO A 64 0.99 -5.38 -15.77
C PRO A 64 0.63 -6.53 -14.82
N VAL A 65 0.96 -6.35 -13.55
CA VAL A 65 0.55 -7.22 -12.45
C VAL A 65 -0.47 -6.44 -11.62
N THR A 66 -1.55 -7.11 -11.22
CA THR A 66 -2.60 -6.53 -10.37
C THR A 66 -2.97 -7.51 -9.29
N VAL A 67 -3.01 -7.04 -8.05
CA VAL A 67 -3.37 -7.82 -6.88
C VAL A 67 -4.39 -7.05 -6.06
N THR A 68 -5.24 -7.77 -5.33
CA THR A 68 -6.20 -7.16 -4.41
C THR A 68 -5.82 -7.52 -2.99
N LEU A 69 -5.72 -6.51 -2.14
CA LEU A 69 -5.51 -6.67 -0.69
C LEU A 69 -6.76 -6.23 0.05
N ALA A 70 -7.10 -6.89 1.16
CA ALA A 70 -8.10 -6.35 2.07
C ALA A 70 -7.65 -4.98 2.58
N ARG A 71 -8.59 -4.06 2.80
CA ARG A 71 -8.23 -2.71 3.26
C ARG A 71 -7.48 -2.74 4.58
N GLU A 72 -7.95 -3.57 5.52
CA GLU A 72 -7.33 -3.73 6.83
C GLU A 72 -5.90 -4.28 6.71
N GLU A 73 -5.67 -5.22 5.79
CA GLU A 73 -4.34 -5.80 5.52
C GLU A 73 -3.39 -4.77 4.91
N PHE A 74 -3.87 -3.99 3.92
CA PHE A 74 -3.08 -2.91 3.34
C PHE A 74 -2.70 -1.87 4.40
N LEU A 75 -3.67 -1.43 5.21
CA LEU A 75 -3.44 -0.45 6.27
C LEU A 75 -2.49 -0.99 7.34
N PHE A 76 -2.59 -2.28 7.68
CA PHE A 76 -1.64 -2.94 8.57
C PHE A 76 -0.20 -2.86 8.02
N TYR A 77 0.00 -3.11 6.72
CA TYR A 77 1.33 -2.97 6.11
C TYR A 77 1.83 -1.54 6.03
N VAL A 78 0.94 -0.55 5.90
CA VAL A 78 1.30 0.87 6.00
C VAL A 78 1.73 1.23 7.42
N ASP A 79 0.96 0.79 8.43
CA ASP A 79 1.25 1.04 9.85
C ASP A 79 2.59 0.42 10.28
N GLU A 80 2.88 -0.80 9.80
CA GLU A 80 4.17 -1.49 10.00
C GLU A 80 5.34 -0.89 9.20
N GLY A 81 5.11 0.16 8.41
CA GLY A 81 6.12 0.79 7.55
C GLY A 81 6.61 -0.08 6.39
N ARG A 82 5.86 -1.14 6.04
CA ARG A 82 6.18 -2.03 4.92
C ARG A 82 5.65 -1.50 3.59
N ILE A 83 4.67 -0.61 3.64
CA ILE A 83 4.19 0.17 2.49
C ILE A 83 4.27 1.66 2.85
N GLU A 84 4.96 2.43 2.02
CA GLU A 84 5.04 3.89 2.13
C GLU A 84 4.11 4.54 1.11
N VAL A 85 3.13 5.31 1.57
CA VAL A 85 2.23 6.09 0.69
C VAL A 85 3.00 7.29 0.12
N LEU A 86 3.02 7.40 -1.21
CA LEU A 86 3.64 8.49 -1.94
C LEU A 86 2.53 9.48 -2.32
N GLY A 87 2.53 10.65 -1.70
CA GLY A 87 1.54 11.72 -1.92
C GLY A 87 1.55 12.31 -3.32
#